data_AF-A0A9E0RWX2-F1
#
_entry.id   AF-A0A9E0RWX2-F1
#
_cell.length_a   1.000
_cell.length_b   1.000
_cell.length_c   1.000
_cell.angle_alpha   90.00
_cell.angle_beta   90.00
_cell.angle_gamma   90.00
#
_symmetry.space_group_name_H-M   'P 1'
#
loop_
_entity.id
_entity.type
_entity.pdbx_description
1 polymer ?
#
loop_
_entity_poly.entity_id
_entity_poly.type
_entity_poly.pdbx_seq_one_letter_code
_entity_poly.pdbx_strand_id
1 'polypeptide(L)'
;MARSALSEYANRLNLSNWADARKATFTPNRIKIELLAGLTVALALVPEAVAFAFVAGVEPLVGLYAAFLVGLITALIGGRPGMI
;
A
#
# COMPACT_ATOMS: atom_id res chain seq x y z
N MET A 1 -20.73 6.23 -28.47
CA MET A 1 -19.62 5.48 -27.83
C MET A 1 -18.56 6.36 -27.19
N ALA A 2 -18.00 7.39 -27.85
CA ALA A 2 -16.94 8.23 -27.26
C ALA A 2 -17.33 9.00 -25.97
N ARG A 3 -18.62 9.35 -25.82
CA ARG A 3 -19.13 10.08 -24.64
C ARG A 3 -19.10 9.27 -23.33
N SER A 4 -19.22 7.95 -23.36
CA SER A 4 -19.16 7.11 -22.15
C SER A 4 -17.73 6.93 -21.64
N ALA A 5 -16.76 6.79 -22.56
CA ALA A 5 -15.34 6.71 -22.20
C ALA A 5 -14.83 8.02 -21.58
N LEU A 6 -15.27 9.17 -22.11
CA LEU A 6 -14.89 10.47 -21.58
C LEU A 6 -15.53 10.75 -20.21
N SER A 7 -16.78 10.31 -20.00
CA SER A 7 -17.44 10.40 -18.69
C SER A 7 -16.84 9.45 -17.65
N GLU A 8 -16.42 8.23 -18.02
CA GLU A 8 -15.69 7.33 -17.11
C GLU A 8 -14.33 7.88 -16.71
N TYR A 9 -13.58 8.46 -17.66
CA TYR A 9 -12.32 9.11 -17.37
C TYR A 9 -12.48 10.32 -16.44
N ALA A 10 -13.50 11.16 -16.71
CA ALA A 10 -13.84 12.28 -15.84
C ALA A 10 -14.22 11.84 -14.41
N ASN A 11 -14.89 10.69 -14.26
CA ASN A 11 -15.26 10.16 -12.95
C ASN A 11 -14.06 9.56 -12.19
N ARG A 12 -13.04 9.06 -12.89
CA ARG A 12 -11.76 8.64 -12.27
C ARG A 12 -10.91 9.81 -11.77
N LEU A 13 -11.03 10.97 -12.42
CA LEU A 13 -10.42 12.22 -11.99
C LEU A 13 -11.19 12.94 -10.87
N ASN A 14 -12.39 12.44 -10.51
CA ASN A 14 -13.20 13.03 -9.46
C ASN A 14 -12.57 12.72 -8.08
N LEU A 15 -11.88 13.72 -7.51
CA LEU A 15 -11.16 13.65 -6.23
C LEU A 15 -12.05 13.23 -5.04
N SER A 16 -13.38 13.27 -5.17
CA SER A 16 -14.33 12.84 -4.13
C SER A 16 -14.19 11.35 -3.80
N ASN A 17 -13.98 10.47 -4.80
CA ASN A 17 -13.82 9.02 -4.58
C ASN A 17 -12.56 8.69 -3.76
N TRP A 18 -11.49 9.47 -3.92
CA TRP A 18 -10.27 9.35 -3.11
C TRP A 18 -10.43 9.93 -1.69
N ALA A 19 -11.30 10.92 -1.53
CA ALA A 19 -11.65 11.46 -0.21
C ALA A 19 -12.51 10.46 0.59
N ASP A 20 -13.39 9.70 -0.06
CA ASP A 20 -14.22 8.67 0.58
C ASP A 20 -13.43 7.43 1.01
N ALA A 21 -12.39 7.04 0.26
CA ALA A 21 -11.44 6.00 0.71
C ALA A 21 -10.65 6.40 1.97
N ARG A 22 -10.43 7.71 2.18
CA ARG A 22 -9.79 8.26 3.40
C ARG A 22 -10.73 8.36 4.60
N LYS A 23 -12.05 8.39 4.39
CA LYS A 23 -13.05 8.30 5.47
C LYS A 23 -13.21 6.85 5.94
N ALA A 24 -12.10 6.18 6.24
CA ALA A 24 -12.14 4.95 7.01
C ALA A 24 -12.61 5.31 8.43
N THR A 25 -13.91 5.15 8.70
CA THR A 25 -14.47 5.34 10.04
C THR A 25 -13.71 4.47 11.03
N PHE A 26 -13.03 5.10 12.00
CA PHE A 26 -12.29 4.44 13.09
C PHE A 26 -13.26 3.70 14.02
N THR A 27 -13.70 2.53 13.59
CA THR A 27 -14.48 1.60 14.41
C THR A 27 -13.53 0.60 15.06
N PRO A 28 -13.81 0.14 16.30
CA PRO A 28 -12.94 -0.80 17.02
C PRO A 28 -12.67 -2.10 16.25
N ASN A 29 -13.63 -2.56 15.43
CA ASN A 29 -13.48 -3.75 14.61
C ASN A 29 -12.52 -3.52 13.42
N ARG A 30 -12.56 -2.33 12.82
CA ARG A 30 -11.69 -1.94 11.71
C ARG A 30 -10.23 -1.92 12.16
N ILE A 31 -9.93 -1.37 13.33
CA ILE A 31 -8.57 -1.31 13.87
C ILE A 31 -7.97 -2.71 14.00
N LYS A 32 -8.74 -3.70 14.48
CA LYS A 32 -8.30 -5.10 14.54
C LYS A 32 -7.96 -5.65 13.15
N ILE A 33 -8.81 -5.37 12.17
CA ILE A 33 -8.60 -5.83 10.78
C ILE A 33 -7.35 -5.18 10.17
N GLU A 34 -7.17 -3.86 10.29
CA GLU A 34 -6.01 -3.16 9.74
C GLU A 34 -4.70 -3.61 10.43
N LEU A 35 -4.73 -3.89 11.73
CA LEU A 35 -3.58 -4.43 12.46
C LEU A 35 -3.22 -5.85 11.99
N LEU A 36 -4.23 -6.72 11.84
CA LEU A 36 -4.03 -8.08 11.34
C LEU A 36 -3.54 -8.07 9.88
N ALA A 37 -4.12 -7.20 9.04
CA ALA A 37 -3.71 -7.02 7.65
C ALA A 37 -2.24 -6.56 7.56
N GLY A 38 -1.87 -5.50 8.28
CA GLY A 38 -0.49 -5.01 8.30
C GLY A 38 0.50 -6.06 8.81
N LEU A 39 0.12 -6.86 9.83
CA LEU A 39 0.95 -7.96 10.31
C LEU A 39 1.14 -9.05 9.24
N THR A 40 0.05 -9.44 8.56
CA THR A 40 0.15 -10.45 7.48
C THR A 40 1.02 -9.99 6.32
N VAL A 41 0.92 -8.70 5.95
CA VAL A 41 1.74 -8.13 4.88
C VAL A 41 3.21 -8.08 5.31
N ALA A 42 3.50 -7.63 6.53
CA ALA A 42 4.86 -7.58 7.06
C ALA A 42 5.53 -8.97 7.05
N LEU A 43 4.81 -10.03 7.44
CA LEU A 43 5.33 -11.39 7.41
C LEU A 43 5.54 -11.91 5.98
N ALA A 44 4.67 -11.53 5.03
CA ALA A 44 4.80 -11.91 3.63
C ALA A 44 6.00 -11.24 2.93
N LEU A 45 6.34 -10.00 3.32
CA LEU A 45 7.42 -9.21 2.72
C LEU A 45 8.83 -9.68 3.10
N VAL A 46 9.00 -10.35 4.25
CA VAL A 46 10.32 -10.84 4.71
C VAL A 46 10.97 -11.79 3.68
N PRO A 47 10.31 -12.89 3.25
CA PRO A 47 10.89 -13.78 2.24
C PRO A 47 11.05 -13.10 0.87
N GLU A 48 10.14 -12.19 0.49
CA GLU A 48 10.21 -11.47 -0.79
C GLU A 48 11.44 -10.53 -0.86
N ALA A 49 11.65 -9.74 0.19
CA ALA A 49 12.80 -8.82 0.29
C ALA A 49 14.13 -9.56 0.31
N VAL A 50 14.18 -10.71 1.00
CA VAL A 50 15.37 -11.58 1.05
C VAL A 50 15.64 -12.19 -0.34
N ALA A 51 14.61 -12.68 -1.03
CA ALA A 51 14.75 -13.22 -2.38
C ALA A 51 15.26 -12.17 -3.38
N PHE A 52 14.74 -10.94 -3.34
CA PHE A 52 15.21 -9.86 -4.21
C PHE A 52 16.63 -9.40 -3.89
N ALA A 53 17.04 -9.41 -2.62
CA ALA A 53 18.42 -9.13 -2.25
C ALA A 53 19.39 -10.14 -2.88
N PHE A 54 19.03 -11.44 -2.87
CA PHE A 54 19.82 -12.48 -3.53
C PHE A 54 19.90 -12.28 -5.04
N VAL A 55 18.80 -11.91 -5.70
CA VAL A 55 18.80 -11.62 -7.15
C VAL A 55 19.67 -10.41 -7.49
N ALA A 56 19.67 -9.39 -6.64
CA ALA A 56 20.49 -8.18 -6.81
C ALA A 56 21.96 -8.36 -6.42
N GLY A 57 22.36 -9.52 -5.88
CA GLY A 57 23.74 -9.78 -5.44
C GLY A 57 24.18 -8.95 -4.22
N VAL A 58 23.23 -8.44 -3.45
CA VAL A 58 23.48 -7.66 -2.22
C VAL A 58 23.20 -8.51 -0.99
N GLU A 59 23.72 -8.08 0.16
CA GLU A 59 23.46 -8.78 1.42
C GLU A 59 21.95 -8.74 1.78
N PRO A 60 21.34 -9.86 2.18
CA PRO A 60 19.91 -9.93 2.51
C PRO A 60 19.43 -8.91 3.56
N LEU A 61 20.31 -8.53 4.48
CA LEU A 61 20.04 -7.50 5.49
C LEU A 61 19.69 -6.16 4.84
N VAL A 62 20.36 -5.80 3.74
CA VAL A 62 20.10 -4.55 3.00
C VAL A 62 18.71 -4.56 2.38
N GLY A 63 18.27 -5.71 1.85
CA GLY A 63 16.90 -5.88 1.32
C GLY A 63 15.84 -5.69 2.40
N LEU A 64 16.09 -6.20 3.61
CA LEU A 64 15.17 -6.05 4.73
C LEU A 64 15.11 -4.60 5.25
N TYR A 65 16.25 -3.92 5.33
CA TYR A 65 16.30 -2.49 5.67
C TYR A 65 15.57 -1.64 4.64
N ALA A 66 15.74 -1.94 3.35
CA ALA A 66 15.05 -1.25 2.28
C ALA A 66 13.53 -1.44 2.37
N ALA A 67 13.06 -2.67 2.55
CA ALA A 67 11.63 -2.97 2.69
C ALA A 67 11.00 -2.23 3.89
N PHE A 68 11.68 -2.20 5.03
CA PHE A 68 11.21 -1.48 6.22
C PHE A 68 11.16 0.03 6.02
N LEU A 69 12.24 0.64 5.51
CA LEU A 69 12.31 2.09 5.30
C LEU A 69 11.30 2.57 4.26
N VAL A 70 11.18 1.85 3.14
CA VAL A 70 10.21 2.18 2.10
C VAL A 70 8.78 2.00 2.62
N GLY A 71 8.50 0.92 3.36
CA GLY A 71 7.20 0.71 4.01
C GLY A 71 6.82 1.86 4.95
N LEU A 72 7.76 2.31 5.80
CA LEU A 72 7.53 3.41 6.73
C LEU A 72 7.29 4.75 6.02
N ILE A 73 8.14 5.10 5.05
CA ILE A 73 8.00 6.34 4.27
C ILE A 73 6.67 6.34 3.51
N THR A 74 6.30 5.19 2.94
CA THR A 74 5.07 5.03 2.17
C THR A 74 3.83 5.05 3.07
N ALA A 75 3.91 4.54 4.31
CA ALA A 75 2.81 4.65 5.27
C ALA A 75 2.55 6.11 5.70
N LEU A 76 3.60 6.94 5.79
CA LEU A 76 3.49 8.34 6.21
C LEU A 76 3.15 9.29 5.06
N ILE A 77 3.76 9.11 3.88
CA ILE A 77 3.72 10.05 2.75
C ILE A 77 2.94 9.48 1.54
N GLY A 78 2.53 8.21 1.59
CA GLY A 78 1.86 7.53 0.49
C GLY A 78 0.50 8.13 0.12
N GLY A 79 0.26 8.27 -1.19
CA GLY A 79 -0.98 8.85 -1.70
C GLY A 79 -2.20 7.91 -1.73
N ARG A 80 -1.99 6.59 -1.57
CA ARG A 80 -3.05 5.58 -1.64
C ARG A 80 -3.13 4.79 -0.33
N PRO A 81 -4.25 4.88 0.43
CA PRO A 81 -4.43 4.08 1.63
C PRO A 81 -4.48 2.58 1.30
N GLY A 82 -3.80 1.76 2.10
CA GLY A 82 -3.75 0.30 1.92
C GLY A 82 -2.91 -0.16 0.72
N MET A 83 -1.87 0.59 0.38
CA MET A 83 -0.94 0.18 -0.68
C MET A 83 -0.01 -0.97 -0.23
N ILE A 84 0.35 -1.01 1.06
CA ILE A 84 1.15 -2.03 1.74
C ILE A 84 0.73 -2.03 3.22
#